data_AF-A0A836PLH5-F1
#
_entry.id   AF-A0A836PLH5-F1
#
_cell.length_a   1.000
_cell.length_b   1.000
_cell.length_c   1.000
_cell.angle_alpha   90.00
_cell.angle_beta   90.00
_cell.angle_gamma   90.00
#
_symmetry.space_group_name_H-M   'P 1'
#
loop_
_entity.id
_entity.type
_entity.pdbx_description
1 polymer ?
#
loop_
_entity_poly.entity_id
_entity_poly.type
_entity_poly.pdbx_seq_one_letter_code
_entity_poly.pdbx_strand_id
1 'polypeptide(L)'
;MAINPAIIQQIGVRNNAPALNMFQNTLSQVQNRNIQQQQADQSAVLQPFRQQLLEQQVAQGQQQQTQGRQQQILKSVNDFALGNRSLIQDAQSTGDFTGLRNAMLQRREQLIQQGLPTETTDEGIALIDAGQGGQVISALGDSVNLFNQQQGRGETAKQREFGTLTSGLSKEQKAEATLIELGLSPRAVGSAVQTINDKNIAEQIGNVKATIRQREKFGELTASSRAKTIDSGFEKIVKIDAGLRNIDRAVAELNAGAGVGAIEKFLPSFRASSVALDNIQKSMALDVIGSVTFGALSQGELDLAKEVALPTGLDTPQLIKHLTDRKTAQEKLRGYYQEQIQFLDQGGTVAGFMRSKERGISNQPEQLAAPETQSVAEGQTATGPNGEKAIFTNGQWVVQ
;
A
#
# COMPACT_ATOMS: atom_id res chain seq x y z
N MET A 1 -68.49 83.20 58.90
CA MET A 1 -67.96 84.13 59.93
C MET A 1 -66.84 84.94 59.29
N ALA A 2 -67.10 86.21 58.96
CA ALA A 2 -66.07 87.12 58.49
C ALA A 2 -65.44 87.80 59.71
N ILE A 3 -64.12 87.65 59.90
CA ILE A 3 -63.37 88.29 60.99
C ILE A 3 -63.01 89.72 60.56
N ASN A 4 -63.35 90.66 61.43
CA ASN A 4 -63.19 92.09 61.26
C ASN A 4 -61.69 92.50 61.29
N PRO A 5 -61.15 93.17 60.25
CA PRO A 5 -59.72 93.50 60.12
C PRO A 5 -59.21 94.60 61.07
N ALA A 6 -60.04 95.15 61.95
CA ALA A 6 -59.65 96.25 62.85
C ALA A 6 -58.77 95.84 64.06
N ILE A 7 -58.48 94.56 64.29
CA ILE A 7 -57.73 94.10 65.48
C ILE A 7 -56.20 94.03 65.25
N ILE A 8 -55.69 94.14 64.02
CA ILE A 8 -54.25 93.88 63.74
C ILE A 8 -53.32 95.08 64.02
N GLN A 9 -53.83 96.29 64.29
CA GLN A 9 -52.97 97.49 64.38
C GLN A 9 -52.46 97.90 65.78
N GLN A 10 -52.64 97.09 66.83
CA GLN A 10 -52.20 97.47 68.19
C GLN A 10 -51.10 96.61 68.81
N ILE A 11 -50.36 95.84 68.01
CA ILE A 11 -49.12 95.16 68.46
C ILE A 11 -47.93 95.86 67.78
N GLY A 12 -47.32 96.81 68.49
CA GLY A 12 -46.10 97.49 68.05
C GLY A 12 -44.93 96.52 67.92
N VAL A 13 -44.66 96.06 66.70
CA VAL A 13 -43.53 95.19 66.38
C VAL A 13 -42.24 96.02 66.45
N ARG A 14 -41.34 95.71 67.39
CA ARG A 14 -40.01 96.31 67.49
C ARG A 14 -39.22 96.04 66.20
N ASN A 15 -38.46 97.05 65.77
CA ASN A 15 -37.64 97.00 64.56
C ASN A 15 -36.49 95.99 64.72
N ASN A 16 -36.65 94.79 64.15
CA ASN A 16 -35.72 93.68 64.26
C ASN A 16 -34.64 93.67 63.15
N ALA A 17 -34.54 94.72 62.33
CA ALA A 17 -33.62 94.78 61.19
C ALA A 17 -32.12 94.58 61.55
N PRO A 18 -31.58 95.11 62.67
CA PRO A 18 -30.17 94.90 63.02
C PRO A 18 -29.86 93.45 63.36
N ALA A 19 -30.77 92.77 64.07
CA ALA A 19 -30.63 91.35 64.41
C ALA A 19 -30.70 90.47 63.16
N LEU A 20 -31.55 90.84 62.19
CA LEU A 20 -31.67 90.14 60.91
C LEU A 20 -30.38 90.25 60.08
N ASN A 21 -29.80 91.45 59.99
CA ASN A 21 -28.54 91.67 59.26
C ASN A 21 -27.35 90.94 59.92
N MET A 22 -27.27 90.94 61.25
CA MET A 22 -26.22 90.22 61.97
C MET A 22 -26.35 88.70 61.79
N PHE A 23 -27.59 88.19 61.81
CA PHE A 23 -27.87 86.79 61.54
C PHE A 23 -27.50 86.41 60.10
N GLN A 24 -27.88 87.20 59.10
CA GLN A 24 -27.53 86.96 57.69
C GLN A 24 -26.02 86.98 57.45
N ASN A 25 -25.29 87.93 58.04
CA ASN A 25 -23.84 87.99 57.94
C ASN A 25 -23.16 86.79 58.61
N THR A 26 -23.64 86.38 59.78
CA THR A 26 -23.11 85.19 60.48
C THR A 26 -23.39 83.92 59.69
N LEU A 27 -24.59 83.78 59.12
CA LEU A 27 -24.95 82.65 58.26
C LEU A 27 -24.04 82.58 57.03
N SER A 28 -23.78 83.72 56.39
CA SER A 28 -22.90 83.82 55.22
C SER A 28 -21.44 83.47 55.56
N GLN A 29 -20.94 83.90 56.72
CA GLN A 29 -19.59 83.55 57.17
C GLN A 29 -19.45 82.07 57.52
N VAL A 30 -20.46 81.47 58.15
CA VAL A 30 -20.47 80.02 58.44
C VAL A 30 -20.57 79.22 57.14
N GLN A 31 -21.40 79.66 56.20
CA GLN A 31 -21.51 79.04 54.88
C GLN A 31 -20.19 79.11 54.11
N ASN A 32 -19.52 80.27 54.11
CA ASN A 32 -18.22 80.43 53.47
C ASN A 32 -17.12 79.59 54.14
N ARG A 33 -17.11 79.48 55.47
CA ARG A 33 -16.19 78.58 56.18
C ARG A 33 -16.46 77.13 55.85
N ASN A 34 -17.72 76.70 55.80
CA ASN A 34 -18.08 75.34 55.40
C ASN A 34 -17.66 75.05 53.96
N ILE A 35 -17.83 75.99 53.03
CA ILE A 35 -17.38 75.83 51.64
C ILE A 35 -15.85 75.73 51.58
N GLN A 36 -15.12 76.59 52.30
CA GLN A 36 -13.65 76.54 52.34
C GLN A 36 -13.13 75.25 52.99
N GLN A 37 -13.76 74.81 54.08
CA GLN A 37 -13.42 73.55 54.74
C GLN A 37 -13.71 72.36 53.83
N GLN A 38 -14.87 72.34 53.17
CA GLN A 38 -15.24 71.29 52.23
C GLN A 38 -14.33 71.28 50.99
N GLN A 39 -13.82 72.43 50.54
CA GLN A 39 -12.81 72.51 49.49
C GLN A 39 -11.43 72.02 49.96
N ALA A 40 -11.03 72.37 51.19
CA ALA A 40 -9.79 71.89 51.78
C ALA A 40 -9.82 70.37 51.98
N ASP A 41 -10.90 69.82 52.51
CA ASP A 41 -11.09 68.38 52.71
C ASP A 41 -11.13 67.63 51.38
N GLN A 42 -11.83 68.16 50.37
CA GLN A 42 -11.79 67.59 49.01
C GLN A 42 -10.37 67.61 48.43
N SER A 43 -9.62 68.69 48.62
CA SER A 43 -8.24 68.78 48.13
C SER A 43 -7.32 67.79 48.85
N ALA A 44 -7.49 67.59 50.16
CA ALA A 44 -6.72 66.65 50.97
C ALA A 44 -7.01 65.18 50.57
N VAL A 45 -8.27 64.85 50.27
CA VAL A 45 -8.65 63.51 49.79
C VAL A 45 -8.12 63.24 48.39
N LEU A 46 -8.02 64.26 47.53
CA LEU A 46 -7.53 64.11 46.15
C LEU A 46 -6.01 64.11 46.01
N GLN A 47 -5.26 64.57 47.02
CA GLN A 47 -3.79 64.55 47.01
C GLN A 47 -3.20 63.15 46.78
N PRO A 48 -3.56 62.09 47.54
CA PRO A 48 -3.01 60.75 47.31
C PRO A 48 -3.37 60.19 45.93
N PHE A 49 -4.57 60.51 45.41
CA PHE A 49 -4.97 60.09 44.06
C PHE A 49 -4.14 60.77 42.97
N ARG A 50 -3.87 62.08 43.10
CA ARG A 50 -2.99 62.81 42.17
C ARG A 50 -1.57 62.24 42.21
N GLN A 51 -1.08 61.87 43.39
CA GLN A 51 0.25 61.30 43.56
C GLN A 51 0.34 59.89 42.94
N GLN A 52 -0.69 59.05 43.14
CA GLN A 52 -0.79 57.73 42.50
C GLN A 52 -0.88 57.84 40.96
N LEU A 53 -1.60 58.83 40.43
CA LEU A 53 -1.70 59.06 38.99
C LEU A 53 -0.35 59.46 38.38
N LEU A 54 0.41 60.33 39.06
CA LEU A 54 1.76 60.72 38.64
C LEU A 54 2.72 59.52 38.67
N GLU A 55 2.68 58.70 39.72
CA GLU A 55 3.48 57.46 39.79
C GLU A 55 3.12 56.49 38.66
N GLN A 56 1.82 56.33 38.35
CA GLN A 56 1.38 55.48 37.24
C GLN A 56 1.85 56.02 35.88
N GLN A 57 1.81 57.34 35.66
CA GLN A 57 2.30 57.96 34.43
C GLN A 57 3.83 57.82 34.29
N VAL A 58 4.58 57.98 35.39
CA VAL A 58 6.03 57.77 35.39
C VAL A 58 6.37 56.30 35.11
N ALA A 59 5.65 55.35 35.72
CA ALA A 59 5.86 53.92 35.48
C ALA A 59 5.54 53.53 34.02
N GLN A 60 4.46 54.05 33.45
CA GLN A 60 4.12 53.84 32.04
C GLN A 60 5.14 54.47 31.09
N GLY A 61 5.62 55.67 31.39
CA GLY A 61 6.67 56.34 30.62
C GLY A 61 7.99 55.57 30.63
N GLN A 62 8.39 55.06 31.80
CA GLN A 62 9.56 54.19 31.93
C GLN A 62 9.39 52.87 31.16
N GLN A 63 8.21 52.24 31.24
CA GLN A 63 7.92 51.03 30.48
C GLN A 63 7.99 51.26 28.95
N GLN A 64 7.40 52.35 28.44
CA GLN A 64 7.48 52.68 27.02
C GLN A 64 8.92 52.96 26.57
N GLN A 65 9.72 53.65 27.39
CA GLN A 65 11.15 53.85 27.09
C GLN A 65 11.92 52.52 27.07
N THR A 66 11.64 51.60 28.00
CA THR A 66 12.29 50.27 28.00
C THR A 66 11.89 49.44 26.79
N GLN A 67 10.62 49.47 26.38
CA GLN A 67 10.14 48.77 25.18
C GLN A 67 10.76 49.36 23.90
N GLY A 68 10.80 50.69 23.79
CA GLY A 68 11.45 51.35 22.65
C GLY A 68 12.93 51.02 22.55
N ARG A 69 13.64 51.00 23.69
CA ARG A 69 15.05 50.58 23.74
C ARG A 69 15.22 49.09 23.37
N GLN A 70 14.35 48.20 23.84
CA GLN A 70 14.37 46.78 23.48
C GLN A 70 14.13 46.56 21.98
N GLN A 71 13.20 47.30 21.37
CA GLN A 71 12.96 47.22 19.91
C GLN A 71 14.16 47.71 19.10
N GLN A 72 14.83 48.78 19.56
CA GLN A 72 16.07 49.26 18.93
C GLN A 72 17.20 48.23 19.03
N ILE A 73 17.33 47.57 20.19
CA ILE A 73 18.31 46.49 20.38
C ILE A 73 17.98 45.33 19.44
N LEU A 74 16.75 44.81 19.45
CA LEU A 74 16.33 43.71 18.57
C LEU A 74 16.55 44.02 17.09
N LYS A 75 16.20 45.24 16.66
CA LYS A 75 16.47 45.72 15.31
C LYS A 75 17.97 45.71 15.00
N SER A 76 18.81 46.24 15.90
CA SER A 76 20.26 46.26 15.70
C SER A 76 20.87 44.85 15.60
N VAL A 77 20.35 43.89 16.38
CA VAL A 77 20.79 42.48 16.32
C VAL A 77 20.38 41.87 14.99
N ASN A 78 19.15 42.09 14.56
CA ASN A 78 18.65 41.61 13.28
C ASN A 78 19.45 42.20 12.10
N ASP A 79 19.68 43.51 12.08
CA ASP A 79 20.44 44.19 11.03
C ASP A 79 21.89 43.66 10.96
N PHE A 80 22.51 43.42 12.12
CA PHE A 80 23.83 42.78 12.20
C PHE A 80 23.79 41.35 11.64
N ALA A 81 22.84 40.52 12.05
CA ALA A 81 22.74 39.13 11.62
C ALA A 81 22.49 39.02 10.10
N LEU A 82 21.65 39.89 9.54
CA LEU A 82 21.40 39.96 8.10
C LEU A 82 22.63 40.44 7.32
N GLY A 83 23.30 41.49 7.81
CA GLY A 83 24.50 42.05 7.16
C GLY A 83 25.70 41.10 7.17
N ASN A 84 25.77 40.18 8.13
CA ASN A 84 26.89 39.25 8.31
C ASN A 84 26.49 37.79 8.03
N ARG A 85 25.42 37.56 7.25
CA ARG A 85 24.91 36.20 7.00
C ARG A 85 25.96 35.24 6.45
N SER A 86 26.83 35.70 5.54
CA SER A 86 27.91 34.86 4.99
C SER A 86 28.90 34.45 6.09
N LEU A 87 29.36 35.39 6.92
CA LEU A 87 30.26 35.09 8.04
C LEU A 87 29.65 34.12 9.05
N ILE A 88 28.35 34.22 9.30
CA ILE A 88 27.62 33.30 10.18
C ILE A 88 27.58 31.89 9.57
N GLN A 89 27.30 31.77 8.28
CA GLN A 89 27.28 30.47 7.58
C GLN A 89 28.68 29.84 7.49
N ASP A 90 29.70 30.64 7.22
CA ASP A 90 31.10 30.20 7.18
C ASP A 90 31.53 29.72 8.58
N ALA A 91 31.22 30.46 9.64
CA ALA A 91 31.51 30.06 11.01
C ALA A 91 30.77 28.78 11.42
N GLN A 92 29.51 28.61 10.99
CA GLN A 92 28.73 27.40 11.27
C GLN A 92 29.29 26.17 10.57
N SER A 93 29.77 26.32 9.34
CA SER A 93 30.25 25.20 8.51
C SER A 93 31.69 24.81 8.80
N THR A 94 32.55 25.79 9.08
CA THR A 94 33.99 25.57 9.32
C THR A 94 34.34 25.42 10.79
N GLY A 95 33.48 25.90 11.70
CA GLY A 95 33.80 26.02 13.12
C GLY A 95 34.80 27.15 13.43
N ASP A 96 35.24 27.94 12.43
CA ASP A 96 36.09 29.11 12.63
C ASP A 96 35.25 30.37 12.89
N PHE A 97 35.25 30.83 14.13
CA PHE A 97 34.49 32.00 14.55
C PHE A 97 35.28 33.31 14.47
N THR A 98 36.52 33.31 13.96
CA THR A 98 37.39 34.50 13.93
C THR A 98 36.76 35.66 13.16
N GLY A 99 36.17 35.37 11.99
CA GLY A 99 35.48 36.37 11.18
C GLY A 99 34.25 36.96 11.88
N LEU A 100 33.43 36.10 12.49
CA LEU A 100 32.24 36.51 13.25
C LEU A 100 32.63 37.34 14.48
N ARG A 101 33.68 36.95 15.19
CA ARG A 101 34.22 37.67 16.34
C ARG A 101 34.63 39.10 15.98
N ASN A 102 35.38 39.26 14.88
CA ASN A 102 35.80 40.58 14.40
C ASN A 102 34.61 41.45 14.02
N ALA A 103 33.58 40.87 13.40
CA ALA A 103 32.34 41.59 13.12
C ALA A 103 31.61 42.01 14.40
N MET A 104 31.59 41.20 15.45
CA MET A 104 31.02 41.58 16.75
C MET A 104 31.81 42.69 17.45
N LEU A 105 33.14 42.70 17.34
CA LEU A 105 33.96 43.82 17.83
C LEU A 105 33.64 45.13 17.09
N GLN A 106 33.49 45.08 15.76
CA GLN A 106 33.07 46.25 14.99
C GLN A 106 31.67 46.72 15.39
N ARG A 107 30.74 45.78 15.59
CA ARG A 107 29.39 46.08 16.07
C ARG A 107 29.42 46.77 17.44
N ARG A 108 30.25 46.28 18.37
CA ARG A 108 30.41 46.86 19.71
C ARG A 108 30.81 48.34 19.62
N GLU A 109 31.81 48.67 18.80
CA GLU A 109 32.23 50.05 18.58
C GLU A 109 31.12 50.91 17.97
N GLN A 110 30.33 50.37 17.03
CA GLN A 110 29.17 51.06 16.47
C GLN A 110 28.09 51.34 17.51
N LEU A 111 27.81 50.38 18.42
CA LEU A 111 26.84 50.55 19.50
C LEU A 111 27.30 51.63 20.49
N ILE A 112 28.59 51.65 20.85
CA ILE A 112 29.18 52.69 21.71
C ILE A 112 29.01 54.08 21.07
N GLN A 113 29.32 54.22 19.79
CA GLN A 113 29.15 55.49 19.06
C GLN A 113 27.69 55.97 19.01
N GLN A 114 26.74 55.02 19.00
CA GLN A 114 25.30 55.31 18.98
C GLN A 114 24.70 55.50 20.39
N GLY A 115 25.49 55.37 21.46
CA GLY A 115 25.01 55.40 22.84
C GLY A 115 24.07 54.24 23.17
N LEU A 116 24.20 53.12 22.46
CA LEU A 116 23.40 51.92 22.67
C LEU A 116 24.11 50.92 23.60
N PRO A 117 23.37 50.10 24.35
CA PRO A 117 23.95 49.12 25.25
C PRO A 117 24.72 48.02 24.50
N THR A 118 25.88 47.60 25.02
CA THR A 118 26.79 46.63 24.38
C THR A 118 26.71 45.22 24.96
N GLU A 119 25.94 44.99 26.03
CA GLU A 119 26.01 43.78 26.86
C GLU A 119 25.75 42.52 26.05
N THR A 120 24.75 42.54 25.15
CA THR A 120 24.45 41.40 24.27
C THR A 120 25.56 41.09 23.27
N THR A 121 26.34 42.10 22.87
CA THR A 121 27.48 41.92 21.95
C THR A 121 28.70 41.45 22.73
N ASP A 122 28.93 42.00 23.92
CA ASP A 122 30.01 41.60 24.83
C ASP A 122 29.85 40.14 25.27
N GLU A 123 28.63 39.71 25.60
CA GLU A 123 28.30 38.31 25.91
C GLU A 123 28.57 37.39 24.71
N GLY A 124 28.18 37.78 23.51
CA GLY A 124 28.48 37.01 22.30
C GLY A 124 29.97 36.87 22.01
N ILE A 125 30.76 37.93 22.22
CA ILE A 125 32.22 37.88 22.09
C ILE A 125 32.80 36.93 23.14
N ALA A 126 32.35 37.01 24.40
CA ALA A 126 32.80 36.13 25.47
C ALA A 126 32.47 34.65 25.20
N LEU A 127 31.28 34.37 24.65
CA LEU A 127 30.88 33.01 24.25
C LEU A 127 31.75 32.48 23.11
N ILE A 128 32.10 33.31 22.13
CA ILE A 128 33.04 32.92 21.06
C ILE A 128 34.42 32.63 21.64
N ASP A 129 34.92 33.49 22.54
CA ASP A 129 36.23 33.32 23.20
C ASP A 129 36.26 32.06 24.09
N ALA A 130 35.12 31.65 24.62
CA ALA A 130 34.94 30.40 25.37
C ALA A 130 34.73 29.15 24.48
N GLY A 131 34.79 29.29 23.15
CA GLY A 131 34.56 28.18 22.20
C GLY A 131 33.09 27.79 22.02
N GLN A 132 32.15 28.63 22.47
CA GLN A 132 30.70 28.42 22.40
C GLN A 132 30.04 29.18 21.24
N GLY A 133 30.78 29.44 20.16
CA GLY A 133 30.29 30.23 19.02
C GLY A 133 28.99 29.71 18.36
N GLY A 134 28.72 28.40 18.45
CA GLY A 134 27.46 27.82 18.00
C GLY A 134 26.22 28.37 18.74
N GLN A 135 26.35 28.67 20.04
CA GLN A 135 25.25 29.29 20.82
C GLN A 135 24.96 30.71 20.35
N VAL A 136 26.01 31.46 19.99
CA VAL A 136 25.88 32.81 19.43
C VAL A 136 25.14 32.77 18.09
N ILE A 137 25.45 31.80 17.22
CA ILE A 137 24.74 31.62 15.95
C ILE A 137 23.25 31.32 16.18
N SER A 138 22.92 30.43 17.11
CA SER A 138 21.52 30.12 17.46
C SER A 138 20.79 31.36 17.96
N ALA A 139 21.39 32.10 18.91
CA ALA A 139 20.80 33.32 19.47
C ALA A 139 20.58 34.40 18.42
N LEU A 140 21.51 34.57 17.47
CA LEU A 140 21.34 35.47 16.33
C LEU A 140 20.18 35.03 15.43
N GLY A 141 20.06 33.73 15.13
CA GLY A 141 18.94 33.18 14.35
C GLY A 141 17.58 33.42 15.02
N ASP A 142 17.50 33.17 16.33
CA ASP A 142 16.29 33.38 17.12
C ASP A 142 15.89 34.85 17.18
N SER A 143 16.86 35.76 17.31
CA SER A 143 16.62 37.21 17.30
C SER A 143 16.04 37.71 15.97
N VAL A 144 16.51 37.17 14.83
CA VAL A 144 16.00 37.47 13.49
C VAL A 144 14.55 36.98 13.36
N ASN A 145 14.28 35.76 13.82
CA ASN A 145 12.93 35.19 13.80
C ASN A 145 11.96 35.99 14.67
N LEU A 146 12.37 36.36 15.89
CA LEU A 146 11.57 37.15 16.82
C LEU A 146 11.27 38.55 16.24
N PHE A 147 12.27 39.20 15.64
CA PHE A 147 12.08 40.51 15.00
C PHE A 147 11.11 40.43 13.81
N ASN A 148 11.26 39.42 12.94
CA ASN A 148 10.35 39.21 11.80
C ASN A 148 8.92 38.88 12.26
N GLN A 149 8.77 38.14 13.35
CA GLN A 149 7.46 37.85 13.95
C GLN A 149 6.80 39.12 14.49
N GLN A 150 7.54 39.98 15.20
CA GLN A 150 7.02 41.26 15.72
C GLN A 150 6.64 42.25 14.60
N GLN A 151 7.31 42.18 13.44
CA GLN A 151 7.01 43.00 12.26
C GLN A 151 5.88 42.42 11.38
N GLY A 152 5.30 41.27 11.73
CA GLY A 152 4.32 40.58 10.88
C GLY A 152 4.89 40.11 9.53
N ARG A 153 6.22 39.97 9.43
CA ARG A 153 6.96 39.59 8.22
C ARG A 153 7.52 38.16 8.27
N GLY A 154 7.22 37.40 9.31
CA GLY A 154 7.62 36.00 9.45
C GLY A 154 6.63 35.02 8.81
N GLU A 155 7.12 33.86 8.39
CA GLU A 155 6.27 32.74 8.00
C GLU A 155 5.31 32.38 9.14
N THR A 156 4.01 32.34 8.83
CA THR A 156 2.99 31.88 9.77
C THR A 156 3.30 30.46 10.24
N ALA A 157 2.77 30.05 11.39
CA ALA A 157 2.93 28.68 11.88
C ALA A 157 2.57 27.62 10.81
N LYS A 158 1.51 27.88 10.03
CA LYS A 158 1.10 27.03 8.90
C LYS A 158 2.12 27.00 7.76
N GLN A 159 2.77 28.13 7.44
CA GLN A 159 3.79 28.17 6.39
C GLN A 159 5.05 27.41 6.81
N ARG A 160 5.44 27.48 8.09
CA ARG A 160 6.56 26.69 8.64
C ARG A 160 6.25 25.19 8.64
N GLU A 161 5.04 24.82 9.05
CA GLU A 161 4.58 23.43 9.04
C GLU A 161 4.55 22.87 7.61
N PHE A 162 3.97 23.61 6.66
CA PHE A 162 3.96 23.24 5.25
C PHE A 162 5.37 23.15 4.66
N GLY A 163 6.26 24.11 4.97
CA GLY A 163 7.66 24.06 4.55
C GLY A 163 8.42 22.86 5.10
N THR A 164 8.14 22.47 6.35
CA THR A 164 8.72 21.29 6.99
C THR A 164 8.27 20.00 6.30
N LEU A 165 6.95 19.85 6.11
CA LEU A 165 6.35 18.67 5.48
C LEU A 165 6.74 18.50 4.00
N THR A 166 7.09 19.59 3.32
CA THR A 166 7.45 19.58 1.90
C THR A 166 8.95 19.67 1.63
N SER A 167 9.79 19.77 2.66
CA SER A 167 11.24 20.04 2.54
C SER A 167 11.99 19.12 1.55
N GLY A 168 11.65 17.83 1.51
CA GLY A 168 12.25 16.82 0.62
C GLY A 168 11.57 16.63 -0.75
N LEU A 169 10.52 17.40 -1.07
CA LEU A 169 9.79 17.26 -2.34
C LEU A 169 10.44 18.05 -3.48
N SER A 170 10.29 17.54 -4.71
CA SER A 170 10.66 18.26 -5.94
C SER A 170 9.84 19.54 -6.11
N LYS A 171 10.26 20.44 -7.01
CA LYS A 171 9.53 21.70 -7.27
C LYS A 171 8.11 21.43 -7.75
N GLU A 172 7.94 20.41 -8.59
CA GLU A 172 6.66 19.97 -9.14
C GLU A 172 5.76 19.39 -8.05
N GLN A 173 6.32 18.55 -7.17
CA GLN A 173 5.60 17.97 -6.04
C GLN A 173 5.19 19.02 -5.01
N LYS A 174 6.01 20.04 -4.78
CA LYS A 174 5.67 21.19 -3.93
C LYS A 174 4.50 21.98 -4.50
N ALA A 175 4.50 22.24 -5.81
CA ALA A 175 3.40 22.92 -6.49
C ALA A 175 2.09 22.11 -6.39
N GLU A 176 2.17 20.79 -6.60
CA GLU A 176 1.03 19.89 -6.45
C GLU A 176 0.50 19.87 -5.00
N ALA A 177 1.38 19.78 -3.99
CA ALA A 177 1.00 19.85 -2.58
C ALA A 177 0.33 21.19 -2.23
N THR A 178 0.80 22.30 -2.80
CA THR A 178 0.17 23.63 -2.63
C THR A 178 -1.22 23.66 -3.26
N LEU A 179 -1.40 23.10 -4.46
CA LEU A 179 -2.72 23.03 -5.11
C LEU A 179 -3.70 22.18 -4.30
N ILE A 180 -3.23 21.08 -3.70
CA ILE A 180 -4.03 20.21 -2.83
C ILE A 180 -4.43 20.93 -1.53
N GLU A 181 -3.51 21.70 -0.92
CA GLU A 181 -3.77 22.46 0.30
C GLU A 181 -4.75 23.62 0.05
N LEU A 182 -4.66 24.26 -1.11
CA LEU A 182 -5.62 25.28 -1.56
C LEU A 182 -6.99 24.71 -1.98
N GLY A 183 -7.14 23.37 -2.02
CA GLY A 183 -8.37 22.71 -2.48
C GLY A 183 -8.61 22.84 -3.99
N LEU A 184 -7.59 23.22 -4.76
CA LEU A 184 -7.63 23.38 -6.21
C LEU A 184 -7.27 22.09 -6.96
N SER A 185 -6.71 21.10 -6.26
CA SER A 185 -6.44 19.76 -6.76
C SER A 185 -7.07 18.70 -5.85
N PRO A 186 -7.66 17.63 -6.41
CA PRO A 186 -8.26 16.56 -5.61
C PRO A 186 -7.21 15.90 -4.71
N ARG A 187 -7.51 15.82 -3.41
CA ARG A 187 -6.73 15.00 -2.47
C ARG A 187 -6.81 13.55 -2.94
N ALA A 188 -5.69 12.80 -2.91
CA ALA A 188 -5.60 11.40 -3.35
C ALA A 188 -6.55 10.40 -2.63
N VAL A 189 -7.40 10.89 -1.73
CA VAL A 189 -8.48 10.16 -1.06
C VAL A 189 -9.85 10.34 -1.76
N GLY A 190 -9.95 11.17 -2.79
CA GLY A 190 -11.19 11.46 -3.52
C GLY A 190 -11.47 10.48 -4.66
N SER A 191 -12.06 9.34 -4.34
CA SER A 191 -12.52 8.25 -5.24
C SER A 191 -11.46 7.71 -6.23
N ALA A 192 -11.20 6.40 -6.16
CA ALA A 192 -10.33 5.71 -7.12
C ALA A 192 -10.72 5.99 -8.59
N VAL A 193 -11.99 6.27 -8.85
CA VAL A 193 -12.52 6.61 -10.18
C VAL A 193 -11.92 7.91 -10.73
N GLN A 194 -11.74 8.93 -9.90
CA GLN A 194 -11.21 10.22 -10.33
C GLN A 194 -9.71 10.11 -10.64
N THR A 195 -8.95 9.40 -9.80
CA THR A 195 -7.54 9.09 -10.08
C THR A 195 -7.35 8.24 -11.34
N ILE A 196 -8.27 7.31 -11.62
CA ILE A 196 -8.24 6.47 -12.82
C ILE A 196 -8.47 7.30 -14.10
N ASN A 197 -9.40 8.26 -14.04
CA ASN A 197 -9.68 9.16 -15.15
C ASN A 197 -8.56 10.20 -15.34
N ASP A 198 -8.11 10.85 -14.28
CA ASP A 198 -7.09 11.91 -14.34
C ASP A 198 -5.74 11.37 -14.82
N LYS A 199 -5.40 10.12 -14.48
CA LYS A 199 -4.17 9.47 -14.95
C LYS A 199 -4.31 8.78 -16.30
N ASN A 200 -5.48 8.86 -16.94
CA ASN A 200 -5.79 8.21 -18.22
C ASN A 200 -5.46 6.70 -18.24
N ILE A 201 -5.57 6.02 -17.10
CA ILE A 201 -5.27 4.58 -16.95
C ILE A 201 -6.52 3.70 -17.11
N ALA A 202 -7.68 4.30 -17.40
CA ALA A 202 -8.95 3.60 -17.57
C ALA A 202 -8.88 2.50 -18.66
N GLU A 203 -8.26 2.80 -19.80
CA GLU A 203 -8.09 1.84 -20.89
C GLU A 203 -7.15 0.69 -20.50
N GLN A 204 -6.06 0.99 -19.79
CA GLN A 204 -5.12 -0.02 -19.30
C GLN A 204 -5.81 -0.97 -18.30
N ILE A 205 -6.62 -0.43 -17.39
CA ILE A 205 -7.42 -1.23 -16.44
C ILE A 205 -8.45 -2.08 -17.19
N GLY A 206 -9.10 -1.52 -18.20
CA GLY A 206 -10.01 -2.25 -19.08
C GLY A 206 -9.33 -3.45 -19.75
N ASN A 207 -8.15 -3.24 -20.33
CA ASN A 207 -7.37 -4.27 -21.02
C ASN A 207 -6.87 -5.36 -20.07
N VAL A 208 -6.37 -4.99 -18.88
CA VAL A 208 -5.97 -5.96 -17.85
C VAL A 208 -7.17 -6.80 -17.41
N LYS A 209 -8.33 -6.18 -17.16
CA LYS A 209 -9.54 -6.89 -16.77
C LYS A 209 -10.06 -7.84 -17.85
N ALA A 210 -9.99 -7.42 -19.12
CA ALA A 210 -10.34 -8.27 -20.25
C ALA A 210 -9.39 -9.49 -20.34
N THR A 211 -8.10 -9.28 -20.16
CA THR A 211 -7.08 -10.34 -20.17
C THR A 211 -7.31 -11.34 -19.04
N ILE A 212 -7.60 -10.87 -17.82
CA ILE A 212 -7.91 -11.73 -16.67
C ILE A 212 -9.15 -12.58 -16.97
N ARG A 213 -10.25 -11.97 -17.41
CA ARG A 213 -11.48 -12.70 -17.78
C ARG A 213 -11.25 -13.75 -18.85
N GLN A 214 -10.44 -13.44 -19.85
CA GLN A 214 -10.10 -14.40 -20.92
C GLN A 214 -9.34 -15.59 -20.35
N ARG A 215 -8.37 -15.37 -19.45
CA ARG A 215 -7.59 -16.44 -18.81
C ARG A 215 -8.45 -17.29 -17.87
N GLU A 216 -9.35 -16.67 -17.11
CA GLU A 216 -10.32 -17.38 -16.25
C GLU A 216 -11.20 -18.31 -17.09
N LYS A 217 -11.83 -17.77 -18.15
CA LYS A 217 -12.69 -18.56 -19.05
C LYS A 217 -11.92 -19.66 -19.77
N PHE A 218 -10.68 -19.40 -20.18
CA PHE A 218 -9.82 -20.40 -20.80
C PHE A 218 -9.45 -21.52 -19.79
N GLY A 219 -9.15 -21.16 -18.54
CA GLY A 219 -8.90 -22.11 -17.46
C GLY A 219 -10.11 -22.99 -17.17
N GLU A 220 -11.30 -22.40 -17.11
CA GLU A 220 -12.57 -23.11 -16.91
C GLU A 220 -12.87 -24.09 -18.05
N LEU A 221 -12.77 -23.64 -19.31
CA LEU A 221 -12.98 -24.50 -20.48
C LEU A 221 -11.98 -25.66 -20.52
N THR A 222 -10.72 -25.39 -20.17
CA THR A 222 -9.68 -26.42 -20.09
C THR A 222 -9.99 -27.40 -18.96
N ALA A 223 -10.45 -26.94 -17.79
CA ALA A 223 -10.88 -27.81 -16.70
C ALA A 223 -12.06 -28.69 -17.09
N SER A 224 -13.11 -28.12 -17.70
CA SER A 224 -14.28 -28.88 -18.18
C SER A 224 -13.91 -29.91 -19.24
N SER A 225 -13.07 -29.54 -20.21
CA SER A 225 -12.60 -30.46 -21.24
C SER A 225 -11.75 -31.60 -20.67
N ARG A 226 -10.92 -31.32 -19.65
CA ARG A 226 -10.13 -32.34 -18.94
C ARG A 226 -11.04 -33.31 -18.21
N ALA A 227 -12.01 -32.82 -17.44
CA ALA A 227 -12.98 -33.65 -16.72
C ALA A 227 -13.70 -34.61 -17.69
N LYS A 228 -14.24 -34.10 -18.81
CA LYS A 228 -14.88 -34.94 -19.84
C LYS A 228 -13.97 -36.02 -20.41
N THR A 229 -12.68 -35.71 -20.58
CA THR A 229 -11.71 -36.68 -21.10
C THR A 229 -11.40 -37.77 -20.06
N ILE A 230 -11.30 -37.39 -18.79
CA ILE A 230 -11.15 -38.32 -17.66
C ILE A 230 -12.36 -39.26 -17.58
N ASP A 231 -13.58 -38.72 -17.62
CA ASP A 231 -14.82 -39.49 -17.60
C ASP A 231 -14.86 -40.50 -18.76
N SER A 232 -14.57 -40.04 -19.98
CA SER A 232 -14.50 -40.92 -21.15
C SER A 232 -13.40 -41.98 -21.02
N GLY A 233 -12.28 -41.65 -20.39
CA GLY A 233 -11.23 -42.62 -20.08
C GLY A 233 -11.72 -43.73 -19.16
N PHE A 234 -12.44 -43.38 -18.08
CA PHE A 234 -13.02 -44.36 -17.16
C PHE A 234 -14.06 -45.26 -17.85
N GLU A 235 -14.94 -44.68 -18.68
CA GLU A 235 -15.90 -45.47 -19.47
C GLU A 235 -15.21 -46.52 -20.35
N LYS A 236 -14.09 -46.15 -20.98
CA LYS A 236 -13.30 -47.08 -21.80
C LYS A 236 -12.64 -48.17 -20.96
N ILE A 237 -12.11 -47.84 -19.78
CA ILE A 237 -11.55 -48.83 -18.85
C ILE A 237 -12.63 -49.83 -18.43
N VAL A 238 -13.83 -49.37 -18.08
CA VAL A 238 -14.95 -50.25 -17.70
C VAL A 238 -15.32 -51.22 -18.83
N LYS A 239 -15.38 -50.71 -20.08
CA LYS A 239 -15.62 -51.57 -21.26
C LYS A 239 -14.51 -52.59 -21.48
N ILE A 240 -13.25 -52.19 -21.31
CA ILE A 240 -12.11 -53.11 -21.41
C ILE A 240 -12.18 -54.18 -20.31
N ASP A 241 -12.45 -53.81 -19.06
CA ASP A 241 -12.56 -54.74 -17.94
C ASP A 241 -13.68 -55.78 -18.16
N ALA A 242 -14.81 -55.36 -18.74
CA ALA A 242 -15.87 -56.28 -19.15
C ALA A 242 -15.38 -57.26 -20.23
N GLY A 243 -14.70 -56.76 -21.26
CA GLY A 243 -14.11 -57.57 -22.33
C GLY A 243 -13.08 -58.58 -21.81
N LEU A 244 -12.20 -58.17 -20.90
CA LEU A 244 -11.20 -59.04 -20.26
C LEU A 244 -11.87 -60.19 -19.51
N ARG A 245 -12.93 -59.92 -18.75
CA ARG A 245 -13.71 -60.97 -18.05
C ARG A 245 -14.36 -61.95 -19.03
N ASN A 246 -14.89 -61.45 -20.15
CA ASN A 246 -15.49 -62.30 -21.18
C ASN A 246 -14.43 -63.20 -21.83
N ILE A 247 -13.23 -62.67 -22.10
CA ILE A 247 -12.10 -63.45 -22.62
C ILE A 247 -11.66 -64.53 -21.62
N ASP A 248 -11.52 -64.18 -20.33
CA ASP A 248 -11.12 -65.15 -19.29
C ASP A 248 -12.13 -66.30 -19.17
N ARG A 249 -13.43 -65.98 -19.24
CA ARG A 249 -14.49 -67.00 -19.27
C ARG A 249 -14.41 -67.87 -20.53
N ALA A 250 -14.21 -67.26 -21.71
CA ALA A 250 -14.08 -68.01 -22.95
C ALA A 250 -12.90 -69.00 -22.91
N VAL A 251 -11.73 -68.55 -22.43
CA VAL A 251 -10.55 -69.41 -22.27
C VAL A 251 -10.81 -70.53 -21.27
N ALA A 252 -11.50 -70.26 -20.16
CA ALA A 252 -11.87 -71.30 -19.18
C ALA A 252 -12.81 -72.36 -19.78
N GLU A 253 -13.83 -71.96 -20.54
CA GLU A 253 -14.75 -72.89 -21.21
C GLU A 253 -14.05 -73.73 -22.29
N LEU A 254 -13.14 -73.12 -23.06
CA LEU A 254 -12.32 -73.84 -24.05
C LEU A 254 -11.41 -74.88 -23.39
N ASN A 255 -10.78 -74.53 -22.26
CA ASN A 255 -9.98 -75.47 -21.46
C ASN A 255 -10.84 -76.58 -20.83
N ALA A 256 -12.11 -76.31 -20.53
CA ALA A 256 -13.08 -77.31 -20.05
C ALA A 256 -13.62 -78.24 -21.17
N GLY A 257 -13.11 -78.10 -22.40
CA GLY A 257 -13.48 -78.96 -23.52
C GLY A 257 -14.73 -78.50 -24.27
N ALA A 258 -15.06 -77.20 -24.23
CA ALA A 258 -16.00 -76.59 -25.17
C ALA A 258 -15.44 -76.72 -26.59
N GLY A 259 -16.15 -77.49 -27.41
CA GLY A 259 -15.77 -77.76 -28.79
C GLY A 259 -16.01 -76.58 -29.73
N VAL A 260 -15.01 -76.20 -30.52
CA VAL A 260 -15.05 -75.13 -31.56
C VAL A 260 -14.53 -75.60 -32.92
N GLY A 261 -14.20 -76.89 -33.07
CA GLY A 261 -13.64 -77.43 -34.32
C GLY A 261 -14.65 -77.50 -35.47
N ALA A 262 -14.15 -77.53 -36.71
CA ALA A 262 -14.97 -77.63 -37.93
C ALA A 262 -15.92 -78.85 -37.96
N ILE A 263 -15.62 -79.90 -37.19
CA ILE A 263 -16.44 -81.11 -37.05
C ILE A 263 -17.53 -80.95 -35.97
N GLU A 264 -17.31 -80.12 -34.96
CA GLU A 264 -18.26 -79.87 -33.86
C GLU A 264 -19.37 -78.88 -34.25
N LYS A 265 -19.20 -78.12 -35.36
CA LYS A 265 -20.23 -77.25 -35.95
C LYS A 265 -21.49 -77.99 -36.45
N PHE A 266 -21.42 -79.29 -36.68
CA PHE A 266 -22.52 -80.10 -37.22
C PHE A 266 -23.21 -81.02 -36.19
N LEU A 267 -22.75 -81.01 -34.93
CA LEU A 267 -23.36 -81.79 -33.85
C LEU A 267 -24.01 -80.82 -32.85
N PRO A 268 -25.32 -80.94 -32.54
CA PRO A 268 -25.96 -80.14 -31.50
C PRO A 268 -25.16 -80.27 -30.19
N SER A 269 -24.80 -79.15 -29.58
CA SER A 269 -23.91 -79.15 -28.43
C SER A 269 -24.59 -79.71 -27.18
N PHE A 270 -24.39 -80.99 -26.88
CA PHE A 270 -24.92 -81.63 -25.65
C PHE A 270 -24.07 -81.34 -24.40
N ARG A 271 -23.00 -80.54 -24.52
CA ARG A 271 -22.09 -80.17 -23.41
C ARG A 271 -22.41 -78.78 -22.86
N ALA A 272 -22.51 -78.67 -21.54
CA ALA A 272 -22.80 -77.41 -20.85
C ALA A 272 -21.78 -76.29 -21.18
N SER A 273 -20.51 -76.66 -21.38
CA SER A 273 -19.43 -75.72 -21.70
C SER A 273 -19.56 -75.09 -23.10
N SER A 274 -20.12 -75.82 -24.08
CA SER A 274 -20.39 -75.28 -25.42
C SER A 274 -21.53 -74.26 -25.42
N VAL A 275 -22.58 -74.48 -24.59
CA VAL A 275 -23.68 -73.52 -24.42
C VAL A 275 -23.19 -72.26 -23.68
N ALA A 276 -22.31 -72.44 -22.69
CA ALA A 276 -21.67 -71.32 -21.98
C ALA A 276 -20.81 -70.49 -22.94
N LEU A 277 -20.02 -71.13 -23.80
CA LEU A 277 -19.19 -70.46 -24.80
C LEU A 277 -20.01 -69.69 -25.84
N ASP A 278 -21.13 -70.24 -26.32
CA ASP A 278 -22.04 -69.54 -27.25
C ASP A 278 -22.65 -68.27 -26.61
N ASN A 279 -23.03 -68.33 -25.34
CA ASN A 279 -23.50 -67.15 -24.60
C ASN A 279 -22.39 -66.09 -24.44
N ILE A 280 -21.15 -66.52 -24.18
CA ILE A 280 -19.99 -65.61 -24.09
C ILE A 280 -19.70 -64.98 -25.45
N GLN A 281 -19.74 -65.75 -26.53
CA GLN A 281 -19.56 -65.25 -27.89
C GLN A 281 -20.62 -64.21 -28.27
N LYS A 282 -21.90 -64.46 -27.93
CA LYS A 282 -22.98 -63.49 -28.13
C LYS A 282 -22.74 -62.21 -27.33
N SER A 283 -22.29 -62.30 -26.08
CA SER A 283 -21.92 -61.13 -25.29
C SER A 283 -20.78 -60.34 -25.93
N MET A 284 -19.72 -61.03 -26.37
CA MET A 284 -18.57 -60.38 -27.03
C MET A 284 -18.95 -59.78 -28.40
N ALA A 285 -19.88 -60.39 -29.13
CA ALA A 285 -20.40 -59.85 -30.39
C ALA A 285 -21.20 -58.57 -30.14
N LEU A 286 -22.02 -58.55 -29.08
CA LEU A 286 -22.74 -57.35 -28.66
C LEU A 286 -21.77 -56.22 -28.24
N ASP A 287 -20.64 -56.55 -27.62
CA ASP A 287 -19.60 -55.57 -27.28
C ASP A 287 -18.95 -54.95 -28.54
N VAL A 288 -18.71 -55.76 -29.57
CA VAL A 288 -18.17 -55.30 -30.87
C VAL A 288 -19.19 -54.41 -31.59
N ILE A 289 -20.45 -54.81 -31.61
CA ILE A 289 -21.54 -54.05 -32.25
C ILE A 289 -21.84 -52.76 -31.49
N GLY A 290 -21.93 -52.80 -30.16
CA GLY A 290 -22.20 -51.63 -29.32
C GLY A 290 -21.10 -50.57 -29.39
N SER A 291 -19.94 -50.91 -29.96
CA SER A 291 -18.84 -49.97 -30.23
C SER A 291 -19.01 -49.19 -31.55
N VAL A 292 -19.91 -49.62 -32.44
CA VAL A 292 -20.25 -48.95 -33.70
C VAL A 292 -21.70 -48.48 -33.68
N THR A 293 -21.92 -47.16 -33.69
CA THR A 293 -23.26 -46.57 -33.76
C THR A 293 -23.89 -46.81 -35.13
N PHE A 294 -24.67 -47.88 -35.28
CA PHE A 294 -25.57 -48.06 -36.43
C PHE A 294 -27.01 -48.23 -35.96
N GLY A 295 -27.90 -47.44 -36.57
CA GLY A 295 -29.34 -47.62 -36.44
C GLY A 295 -29.78 -48.81 -37.31
N ALA A 296 -30.48 -49.76 -36.68
CA ALA A 296 -30.98 -51.03 -37.20
C ALA A 296 -29.91 -52.12 -37.45
N LEU A 297 -29.80 -53.05 -36.51
CA LEU A 297 -28.93 -54.23 -36.57
C LEU A 297 -29.40 -55.19 -37.67
N SER A 298 -28.58 -55.46 -38.68
CA SER A 298 -28.86 -56.54 -39.65
C SER A 298 -28.30 -57.89 -39.15
N GLN A 299 -28.95 -59.00 -39.52
CA GLN A 299 -28.50 -60.36 -39.17
C GLN A 299 -27.05 -60.63 -39.65
N GLY A 300 -26.66 -60.07 -40.81
CA GLY A 300 -25.30 -60.19 -41.35
C GLY A 300 -24.24 -59.46 -40.54
N GLU A 301 -24.55 -58.30 -39.95
CA GLU A 301 -23.63 -57.59 -39.04
C GLU A 301 -23.48 -58.31 -37.70
N LEU A 302 -24.54 -58.95 -37.21
CA LEU A 302 -24.48 -59.77 -36.01
C LEU A 302 -23.57 -60.99 -36.20
N ASP A 303 -23.65 -61.64 -37.35
CA ASP A 303 -22.82 -62.82 -37.63
C ASP A 303 -21.35 -62.43 -37.91
N LEU A 304 -21.11 -61.30 -38.59
CA LEU A 304 -19.76 -60.72 -38.72
C LEU A 304 -19.17 -60.35 -37.35
N ALA A 305 -19.97 -59.75 -36.46
CA ALA A 305 -19.51 -59.39 -35.12
C ALA A 305 -19.19 -60.61 -34.25
N LYS A 306 -19.93 -61.72 -34.38
CA LYS A 306 -19.59 -62.99 -33.71
C LYS A 306 -18.29 -63.57 -34.23
N GLU A 307 -18.05 -63.49 -35.54
CA GLU A 307 -16.82 -63.98 -36.15
C GLU A 307 -15.60 -63.14 -35.73
N VAL A 308 -15.75 -61.80 -35.70
CA VAL A 308 -14.71 -60.88 -35.18
C VAL A 308 -14.50 -61.06 -33.67
N ALA A 309 -15.56 -61.33 -32.91
CA ALA A 309 -15.51 -61.49 -31.46
C ALA A 309 -14.85 -62.81 -31.02
N LEU A 310 -15.20 -63.93 -31.67
CA LEU A 310 -14.68 -65.26 -31.37
C LEU A 310 -14.69 -66.11 -32.67
N PRO A 311 -13.58 -66.19 -33.42
CA PRO A 311 -13.56 -66.87 -34.71
C PRO A 311 -13.76 -68.37 -34.56
N THR A 312 -14.80 -68.90 -35.19
CA THR A 312 -15.23 -70.31 -35.09
C THR A 312 -14.53 -71.24 -36.09
N GLY A 313 -13.50 -70.75 -36.79
CA GLY A 313 -12.71 -71.51 -37.77
C GLY A 313 -11.35 -71.98 -37.26
N LEU A 314 -10.97 -71.61 -36.03
CA LEU A 314 -9.70 -71.96 -35.42
C LEU A 314 -9.82 -73.25 -34.60
N ASP A 315 -8.73 -74.02 -34.53
CA ASP A 315 -8.64 -75.11 -33.55
C ASP A 315 -8.58 -74.55 -32.10
N THR A 316 -8.95 -75.37 -31.11
CA THR A 316 -9.01 -74.94 -29.70
C THR A 316 -7.69 -74.30 -29.22
N PRO A 317 -6.49 -74.86 -29.50
CA PRO A 317 -5.23 -74.21 -29.15
C PRO A 317 -5.00 -72.83 -29.81
N GLN A 318 -5.30 -72.69 -31.10
CA GLN A 318 -5.18 -71.43 -31.84
C GLN A 318 -6.15 -70.38 -31.32
N LEU A 319 -7.37 -70.78 -30.96
CA LEU A 319 -8.38 -69.88 -30.40
C LEU A 319 -7.97 -69.38 -29.00
N ILE A 320 -7.46 -70.26 -28.15
CA ILE A 320 -6.91 -69.88 -26.83
C ILE A 320 -5.75 -68.88 -27.00
N LYS A 321 -4.84 -69.13 -27.95
CA LYS A 321 -3.74 -68.20 -28.26
C LYS A 321 -4.28 -66.85 -28.72
N HIS A 322 -5.22 -66.82 -29.66
CA HIS A 322 -5.83 -65.59 -30.16
C HIS A 322 -6.49 -64.76 -29.04
N LEU A 323 -7.24 -65.42 -28.16
CA LEU A 323 -7.87 -64.79 -27.00
C LEU A 323 -6.84 -64.25 -26.00
N THR A 324 -5.74 -64.98 -25.77
CA THR A 324 -4.65 -64.54 -24.88
C THR A 324 -3.88 -63.34 -25.44
N ASP A 325 -3.59 -63.34 -26.75
CA ASP A 325 -2.96 -62.21 -27.42
C ASP A 325 -3.85 -60.96 -27.36
N ARG A 326 -5.17 -61.13 -27.57
CA ARG A 326 -6.16 -60.06 -27.43
C ARG A 326 -6.26 -59.55 -26.00
N LYS A 327 -6.25 -60.43 -24.99
CA LYS A 327 -6.22 -60.06 -23.57
C LYS A 327 -5.02 -59.16 -23.27
N THR A 328 -3.83 -59.56 -23.72
CA THR A 328 -2.58 -58.81 -23.54
C THR A 328 -2.67 -57.41 -24.18
N ALA A 329 -3.25 -57.30 -25.37
CA ALA A 329 -3.46 -56.00 -26.03
C ALA A 329 -4.45 -55.11 -25.27
N GLN A 330 -5.54 -55.69 -24.76
CA GLN A 330 -6.54 -54.98 -23.95
C GLN A 330 -5.97 -54.50 -22.61
N GLU A 331 -5.15 -55.30 -21.93
CA GLU A 331 -4.46 -54.90 -20.70
C GLU A 331 -3.51 -53.72 -20.93
N LYS A 332 -2.75 -53.72 -22.04
CA LYS A 332 -1.91 -52.57 -22.43
C LYS A 332 -2.74 -51.31 -22.68
N LEU A 333 -3.86 -51.45 -23.38
CA LEU A 333 -4.76 -50.34 -23.67
C LEU A 333 -5.41 -49.78 -22.40
N ARG A 334 -5.80 -50.66 -21.46
CA ARG A 334 -6.29 -50.27 -20.14
C ARG A 334 -5.23 -49.47 -19.37
N GLY A 335 -3.99 -49.95 -19.35
CA GLY A 335 -2.86 -49.25 -18.73
C GLY A 335 -2.66 -47.85 -19.32
N TYR A 336 -2.70 -47.72 -20.65
CA TYR A 336 -2.60 -46.42 -21.33
C TYR A 336 -3.69 -45.43 -20.88
N TYR A 337 -4.96 -45.87 -20.78
CA TYR A 337 -6.03 -45.01 -20.30
C TYR A 337 -5.88 -44.65 -18.82
N GLN A 338 -5.40 -45.55 -17.98
CA GLN A 338 -5.13 -45.27 -16.57
C GLN A 338 -4.06 -44.19 -16.40
N GLU A 339 -2.95 -44.29 -17.15
CA GLU A 339 -1.88 -43.29 -17.14
C GLU A 339 -2.37 -41.94 -17.68
N GLN A 340 -3.19 -41.95 -18.74
CA GLN A 340 -3.79 -40.73 -19.28
C GLN A 340 -4.67 -40.03 -18.25
N ILE A 341 -5.55 -40.78 -17.57
CA ILE A 341 -6.42 -40.26 -16.52
C ILE A 341 -5.58 -39.65 -15.40
N GLN A 342 -4.57 -40.37 -14.89
CA GLN A 342 -3.72 -39.89 -13.81
C GLN A 342 -2.98 -38.60 -14.20
N PHE A 343 -2.49 -38.51 -15.43
CA PHE A 343 -1.81 -37.31 -15.93
C PHE A 343 -2.76 -36.10 -16.02
N LEU A 344 -4.00 -36.32 -16.49
CA LEU A 344 -5.00 -35.26 -16.61
C LEU A 344 -5.53 -34.81 -15.25
N ASP A 345 -5.68 -35.74 -14.30
CA ASP A 345 -6.13 -35.47 -12.93
C ASP A 345 -5.13 -34.59 -12.15
N GLN A 346 -3.83 -34.78 -12.40
CA GLN A 346 -2.76 -33.91 -11.88
C GLN A 346 -2.70 -32.51 -12.55
N GLY A 347 -3.67 -32.18 -13.39
CA GLY A 347 -3.76 -30.89 -14.07
C GLY A 347 -3.06 -30.86 -15.43
N GLY A 348 -2.56 -31.98 -15.93
CA GLY A 348 -2.00 -32.10 -17.27
C GLY A 348 -3.02 -31.87 -18.39
N THR A 349 -2.55 -31.73 -19.62
CA THR A 349 -3.39 -31.63 -20.84
C THR A 349 -3.19 -32.85 -21.74
N VAL A 350 -4.18 -33.16 -22.60
CA VAL A 350 -4.07 -34.29 -23.54
C VAL A 350 -2.83 -34.16 -24.42
N ALA A 351 -2.55 -32.96 -24.95
CA ALA A 351 -1.33 -32.70 -25.71
C ALA A 351 -0.06 -32.88 -24.87
N GLY A 352 -0.09 -32.50 -23.59
CA GLY A 352 1.00 -32.75 -22.65
C GLY A 352 1.30 -34.23 -22.44
N PHE A 353 0.25 -35.06 -22.36
CA PHE A 353 0.35 -36.50 -22.23
C PHE A 353 0.91 -37.16 -23.51
N MET A 354 0.44 -36.76 -24.69
CA MET A 354 0.98 -37.29 -25.95
C MET A 354 2.48 -37.00 -26.07
N ARG A 355 2.91 -35.78 -25.73
CA ARG A 355 4.33 -35.41 -25.69
C ARG A 355 5.13 -36.14 -24.60
N SER A 356 4.52 -36.51 -23.47
CA SER A 356 5.22 -37.30 -22.45
C SER A 356 5.41 -38.74 -22.91
N LYS A 357 4.44 -39.29 -23.65
CA LYS A 357 4.56 -40.61 -24.30
C LYS A 357 5.59 -40.62 -25.41
N GLU A 358 5.60 -39.62 -26.29
CA GLU A 358 6.63 -39.49 -27.33
C GLU A 358 8.05 -39.45 -26.73
N ARG A 359 8.27 -38.63 -25.69
CA ARG A 359 9.57 -38.56 -24.99
C ARG A 359 9.94 -39.83 -24.23
N GLY A 360 8.95 -40.52 -23.66
CA GLY A 360 9.16 -41.80 -22.98
C GLY A 360 9.47 -42.94 -23.94
N ILE A 361 8.92 -42.91 -25.16
CA ILE A 361 9.20 -43.87 -26.23
C ILE A 361 10.62 -43.65 -26.80
N SER A 362 11.11 -42.40 -26.84
CA SER A 362 12.51 -42.10 -27.20
C SER A 362 13.54 -42.63 -26.21
N ASN A 363 13.12 -43.00 -24.98
CA ASN A 363 13.99 -43.40 -23.88
C ASN A 363 13.79 -44.85 -23.41
N GLN A 364 13.17 -45.73 -24.21
CA GLN A 364 13.24 -47.19 -23.96
C GLN A 364 14.38 -47.82 -24.77
N PRO A 365 15.12 -48.79 -24.18
CA PRO A 365 16.51 -49.03 -24.49
C PRO A 365 16.69 -50.00 -25.65
N GLU A 366 17.33 -49.53 -26.73
CA GLU A 366 18.21 -50.38 -27.53
C GLU A 366 19.34 -50.86 -26.61
N GLN A 367 19.21 -52.10 -26.17
CA GLN A 367 20.27 -53.06 -25.87
C GLN A 367 21.69 -52.51 -25.65
N LEU A 368 22.11 -52.44 -24.38
CA LEU A 368 23.49 -52.57 -23.90
C LEU A 368 24.59 -51.88 -24.75
N ALA A 369 24.72 -50.56 -24.60
CA ALA A 369 26.02 -49.90 -24.69
C ALA A 369 26.17 -48.96 -23.48
N ALA A 370 27.29 -49.07 -22.77
CA ALA A 370 27.60 -48.36 -21.54
C ALA A 370 27.44 -46.83 -21.68
N PRO A 371 27.14 -46.09 -20.60
CA PRO A 371 26.98 -44.65 -20.67
C PRO A 371 28.33 -44.00 -21.03
N GLU A 372 28.42 -43.45 -22.24
CA GLU A 372 29.48 -42.50 -22.58
C GLU A 372 29.37 -41.30 -21.64
N THR A 373 30.40 -41.15 -20.81
CA THR A 373 30.65 -39.94 -20.06
C THR A 373 30.90 -38.83 -21.07
N GLN A 374 30.00 -37.85 -21.13
CA GLN A 374 30.24 -36.62 -21.87
C GLN A 374 31.48 -35.93 -21.28
N SER A 375 32.61 -36.05 -21.97
CA SER A 375 33.84 -35.35 -21.63
C SER A 375 33.69 -33.88 -22.02
N VAL A 376 33.83 -32.99 -21.03
CA VAL A 376 33.90 -31.55 -21.26
C VAL A 376 35.22 -31.27 -21.97
N ALA A 377 35.16 -30.69 -23.17
CA ALA A 377 36.34 -30.45 -24.00
C ALA A 377 37.17 -29.28 -23.45
N GLU A 378 38.49 -29.41 -23.52
CA GLU A 378 39.43 -28.38 -23.09
C GLU A 378 39.22 -27.07 -23.86
N GLY A 379 39.12 -25.95 -23.14
CA GLY A 379 38.82 -24.63 -23.71
C GLY A 379 37.34 -24.24 -23.78
N GLN A 380 36.41 -25.09 -23.32
CA GLN A 380 35.01 -24.68 -23.19
C GLN A 380 34.85 -23.55 -22.16
N THR A 381 34.04 -22.54 -22.51
CA THR A 381 33.79 -21.38 -21.64
C THR A 381 32.36 -21.41 -21.12
N ALA A 382 32.17 -21.07 -19.84
CA ALA A 382 30.88 -20.94 -19.18
C ALA A 382 30.81 -19.58 -18.48
N THR A 383 29.64 -18.95 -18.48
CA THR A 383 29.43 -17.68 -17.76
C THR A 383 28.58 -17.94 -16.53
N GLY A 384 29.13 -17.62 -15.36
CA GLY A 384 28.44 -17.77 -14.08
C GLY A 384 27.32 -16.74 -13.90
N PRO A 385 26.43 -16.95 -12.91
CA PRO A 385 25.27 -16.08 -12.65
C PRO A 385 25.65 -14.63 -12.29
N ASN A 386 26.92 -14.38 -11.94
CA ASN A 386 27.47 -13.06 -11.63
C ASN A 386 28.19 -12.40 -12.82
N GLY A 387 28.17 -13.01 -14.01
CA GLY A 387 28.85 -12.52 -15.21
C GLY A 387 30.32 -12.92 -15.35
N GLU A 388 30.86 -13.69 -14.41
CA GLU A 388 32.23 -14.21 -14.43
C GLU A 388 32.38 -15.31 -15.50
N LYS A 389 33.46 -15.26 -16.29
CA LYS A 389 33.75 -16.27 -17.31
C LYS A 389 34.68 -17.33 -16.73
N ALA A 390 34.31 -18.59 -16.83
CA ALA A 390 35.17 -19.72 -16.49
C ALA A 390 35.55 -20.50 -17.74
N ILE A 391 36.79 -20.99 -17.81
CA ILE A 391 37.30 -21.82 -18.89
C ILE A 391 37.66 -23.20 -18.31
N PHE A 392 37.28 -24.27 -19.00
CA PHE A 392 37.65 -25.63 -18.63
C PHE A 392 39.08 -25.93 -19.12
N THR A 393 40.03 -26.05 -18.19
CA THR A 393 41.45 -26.32 -18.48
C THR A 393 41.98 -27.38 -17.53
N ASN A 394 42.76 -28.36 -18.01
CA ASN A 394 43.31 -29.44 -17.17
C ASN A 394 42.27 -30.20 -16.33
N GLY A 395 41.05 -30.38 -16.85
CA GLY A 395 39.99 -31.12 -16.16
C GLY A 395 39.27 -30.35 -15.04
N GLN A 396 39.52 -29.04 -14.89
CA GLN A 396 38.84 -28.18 -13.90
C GLN A 396 38.37 -26.87 -14.53
N TRP A 397 37.29 -26.31 -13.99
CA TRP A 397 36.82 -24.98 -14.35
C TRP A 397 37.66 -23.91 -13.62
N VAL A 398 38.31 -23.05 -14.39
CA VAL A 398 39.11 -21.93 -13.87
C VAL A 398 38.43 -20.62 -14.25
N VAL A 399 38.10 -19.80 -13.26
CA VAL A 399 37.46 -18.48 -13.46
C VAL A 399 38.54 -17.47 -13.92
N GLN A 400 38.23 -16.69 -14.97
CA GLN A 400 39.06 -15.61 -15.50
C GLN A 400 38.77 -14.26 -14.86
#